data_AF-A0A385SSA1-F1
#
_entry.id   AF-A0A385SSA1-F1
#
_cell.length_a   1.000
_cell.length_b   1.000
_cell.length_c   1.000
_cell.angle_alpha   90.00
_cell.angle_beta   90.00
_cell.angle_gamma   90.00
#
_symmetry.space_group_name_H-M   'P 1'
#
loop_
_entity.id
_entity.type
_entity.pdbx_description
1 polymer ?
#
loop_
_entity_poly.entity_id
_entity_poly.type
_entity_poly.pdbx_seq_one_letter_code
_entity_poly.pdbx_strand_id
1 'polypeptide(L)'
;MRLLIEVILFAMPMILLAWTLPKKYVLLSQIIITALFIAYQSPLSFAILGTITFGNYYLLHKAVLRQSIKIVISLGILVLLIVSAKILFTIHDHWIIPLGMSYYIFRNIHYTIESYHGRIQNESLLFYLAYNFFLPVLIIGPINRYPEFIRDWQRRRVNSAYFSLGFQRILYGFSKIMIIGSYILSLKFSTLISNIDESKHWLKVYLETITVVLKAYFQFAGYSDIAIGISLLLGFRVMENFNFPFLASNMQEFWSKYHMSLTSFCRDYIYTPLASYFRKPMLGVIITMIIIALWHEITLPFLIWGSLQAFGIYLAFLFKDTPTSLVSKNLGRVFVFNYFCLSCVIIDYEFVKALNVYKTLFFIN
;
A
#
# COMPACT_ATOMS: atom_id res chain seq x y z
N MET A 1 -3.78 15.76 5.94
CA MET A 1 -2.98 16.89 5.43
C MET A 1 -1.78 17.20 6.34
N ARG A 2 -1.97 17.37 7.66
CA ARG A 2 -0.88 17.59 8.63
C ARG A 2 0.30 16.61 8.48
N LEU A 3 0.03 15.30 8.53
CA LEU A 3 1.06 14.27 8.40
C LEU A 3 1.88 14.36 7.10
N LEU A 4 1.23 14.74 5.98
CA LEU A 4 1.91 14.93 4.70
C LEU A 4 2.91 16.08 4.75
N ILE A 5 2.49 17.20 5.34
CA ILE A 5 3.33 18.38 5.50
C ILE A 5 4.52 18.01 6.38
N GLU A 6 4.30 17.28 7.48
CA GLU A 6 5.36 16.80 8.36
C GLU A 6 6.33 15.87 7.62
N VAL A 7 5.86 14.92 6.81
CA VAL A 7 6.74 14.07 5.98
C VAL A 7 7.63 14.93 5.08
N ILE A 8 7.07 15.95 4.43
CA ILE A 8 7.83 16.83 3.52
C ILE A 8 8.83 17.70 4.29
N LEU A 9 8.44 18.24 5.44
CA LEU A 9 9.32 19.01 6.32
C LEU A 9 10.52 18.20 6.78
N PHE A 10 10.35 16.92 7.11
CA PHE A 10 11.46 16.03 7.46
C PHE A 10 12.23 15.52 6.22
N ALA A 11 11.57 15.38 5.06
CA ALA A 11 12.23 14.98 3.83
C ALA A 11 13.16 16.06 3.25
N MET A 12 12.85 17.35 3.43
CA MET A 12 13.69 18.46 2.93
C MET A 12 15.14 18.42 3.47
N PRO A 13 15.40 18.41 4.79
CA PRO A 13 16.76 18.28 5.31
C PRO A 13 17.38 16.93 4.93
N MET A 14 16.57 15.86 4.83
CA MET A 14 17.06 14.56 4.36
C MET A 14 17.62 14.62 2.93
N ILE A 15 16.93 15.31 2.02
CA ILE A 15 17.37 15.50 0.63
C ILE A 15 18.63 16.35 0.60
N LEU A 16 18.68 17.45 1.35
CA LEU A 16 19.85 18.32 1.42
C LEU A 16 21.09 17.53 1.88
N LEU A 17 20.99 16.86 3.03
CA LEU A 17 22.08 16.07 3.61
C LEU A 17 22.49 14.90 2.70
N ALA A 18 21.56 14.35 1.92
CA ALA A 18 21.87 13.27 0.99
C ALA A 18 22.89 13.67 -0.09
N TRP A 19 22.99 14.96 -0.43
CA TRP A 19 23.89 15.44 -1.48
C TRP A 19 25.04 16.32 -0.98
N THR A 20 24.99 16.79 0.26
CA THR A 20 26.07 17.59 0.88
C THR A 20 27.01 16.76 1.77
N LEU A 21 26.53 15.69 2.41
CA LEU A 21 27.36 14.87 3.29
C LEU A 21 28.25 13.89 2.51
N PRO A 22 29.44 13.54 3.06
CA PRO A 22 30.22 12.41 2.58
C PRO A 22 29.39 11.13 2.55
N LYS A 23 29.56 10.31 1.50
CA LYS A 23 28.74 9.09 1.25
C LYS A 23 28.58 8.18 2.48
N LYS A 24 29.61 8.08 3.32
CA LYS A 24 29.60 7.26 4.55
C LYS A 24 28.59 7.71 5.62
N TYR A 25 28.18 8.98 5.64
CA TYR A 25 27.26 9.52 6.64
C TYR A 25 25.82 9.66 6.16
N VAL A 26 25.56 9.57 4.85
CA VAL A 26 24.24 9.83 4.28
C VAL A 26 23.18 8.84 4.76
N LEU A 27 23.50 7.54 4.83
CA LEU A 27 22.53 6.56 5.35
C LEU A 27 22.23 6.79 6.84
N LEU A 28 23.27 7.13 7.62
CA LEU A 28 23.10 7.44 9.02
C LEU A 28 22.21 8.67 9.21
N SER A 29 22.41 9.74 8.43
CA SER A 29 21.54 10.92 8.49
C SER A 29 20.10 10.59 8.11
N GLN A 30 19.88 9.72 7.12
CA GLN A 30 18.55 9.28 6.75
C GLN A 30 17.86 8.51 7.88
N ILE A 31 18.57 7.57 8.52
CA ILE A 31 18.07 6.82 9.67
C ILE A 31 17.70 7.77 10.81
N ILE A 32 18.59 8.71 11.16
CA ILE A 32 18.36 9.65 12.26
C ILE A 32 17.13 10.51 11.98
N ILE A 33 17.01 11.08 10.78
CA ILE A 33 15.86 11.92 10.44
C ILE A 33 14.55 11.12 10.49
N THR A 34 14.53 9.89 9.96
CA THR A 34 13.35 9.04 10.05
C THR A 34 13.02 8.66 11.49
N ALA A 35 14.03 8.34 12.31
CA ALA A 35 13.86 8.03 13.72
C ALA A 35 13.26 9.22 14.48
N LEU A 36 13.77 10.43 14.25
CA LEU A 36 13.24 11.67 14.80
C LEU A 36 11.80 11.92 14.34
N PHE A 37 11.50 11.66 13.07
CA PHE A 37 10.15 11.78 12.53
C PHE A 37 9.16 10.84 13.24
N ILE A 38 9.51 9.56 13.39
CA ILE A 38 8.66 8.58 14.08
C ILE A 38 8.50 8.97 15.56
N ALA A 39 9.60 9.34 16.24
CA ALA A 39 9.56 9.73 17.64
C ALA A 39 8.72 11.00 17.87
N TYR A 40 8.80 11.97 16.95
CA TYR A 40 7.98 13.18 16.97
C TYR A 40 6.48 12.86 16.82
N GLN A 41 6.13 11.93 15.92
CA GLN A 41 4.74 11.57 15.69
C GLN A 41 4.18 10.65 16.80
N SER A 42 4.98 9.71 17.28
CA SER A 42 4.59 8.73 18.30
C SER A 42 5.83 8.07 18.92
N PRO A 43 6.22 8.46 20.15
CA PRO A 43 7.33 7.84 20.87
C PRO A 43 7.15 6.33 21.06
N LEU A 44 5.91 5.88 21.26
CA LEU A 44 5.57 4.46 21.35
C LEU A 44 5.87 3.71 20.05
N SER A 45 5.54 4.31 18.90
CA SER A 45 5.87 3.73 17.59
C SER A 45 7.37 3.60 17.40
N PHE A 46 8.13 4.62 17.79
CA PHE A 46 9.59 4.59 17.74
C PHE A 46 10.17 3.46 18.59
N ALA A 47 9.70 3.32 19.83
CA ALA A 47 10.15 2.26 20.74
C ALA A 47 9.83 0.85 20.20
N ILE A 48 8.59 0.63 19.74
CA ILE A 48 8.15 -0.67 19.21
C ILE A 48 8.94 -1.03 17.94
N LEU A 49 8.95 -0.14 16.93
CA LEU A 49 9.60 -0.42 15.65
C LEU A 49 11.11 -0.55 15.83
N GLY A 50 11.73 0.29 16.65
CA GLY A 50 13.15 0.20 17.00
C GLY A 50 13.48 -1.16 17.63
N THR A 51 12.76 -1.55 18.69
CA THR A 51 12.98 -2.82 19.39
C THR A 51 12.85 -4.02 18.46
N ILE A 52 11.81 -4.05 17.64
CA ILE A 52 11.61 -5.14 16.66
C ILE A 52 12.70 -5.12 15.60
N THR A 53 13.13 -3.95 15.13
CA THR A 53 14.20 -3.87 14.13
C THR A 53 15.49 -4.48 14.68
N PHE A 54 15.95 -4.04 15.86
CA PHE A 54 17.18 -4.55 16.46
C PHE A 54 17.07 -6.03 16.84
N GLY A 55 15.94 -6.44 17.43
CA GLY A 55 15.69 -7.83 17.78
C GLY A 55 15.68 -8.76 16.55
N ASN A 56 15.01 -8.34 15.47
CA ASN A 56 14.95 -9.11 14.23
C ASN A 56 16.32 -9.18 13.55
N TYR A 57 17.08 -8.08 13.53
CA TYR A 57 18.45 -8.10 13.01
C TYR A 57 19.34 -9.08 13.79
N TYR A 58 19.29 -9.02 15.13
CA TYR A 58 20.05 -9.92 16.00
C TYR A 58 19.66 -11.38 15.76
N LEU A 59 18.36 -11.68 15.69
CA LEU A 59 17.83 -13.01 15.43
C LEU A 59 18.35 -13.58 14.10
N LEU A 60 18.29 -12.79 13.03
CA LEU A 60 18.68 -13.25 11.69
C LEU A 60 20.20 -13.41 11.56
N HIS A 61 20.99 -12.44 12.05
CA HIS A 61 22.44 -12.35 11.78
C HIS A 61 23.35 -12.82 12.90
N LYS A 62 22.90 -12.82 14.17
CA LYS A 62 23.74 -13.10 15.34
C LYS A 62 23.33 -14.33 16.13
N ALA A 63 22.04 -14.68 16.14
CA ALA A 63 21.59 -15.85 16.88
C ALA A 63 22.14 -17.17 16.28
N VAL A 64 22.62 -18.06 17.15
CA VAL A 64 23.11 -19.39 16.78
C VAL A 64 21.93 -20.37 16.77
N LEU A 65 21.05 -20.21 15.79
CA LEU A 65 19.86 -21.05 15.57
C LEU A 65 19.82 -21.55 14.12
N ARG A 66 19.11 -22.67 13.88
CA ARG A 66 18.82 -23.12 12.51
C ARG A 66 18.04 -22.04 11.76
N GLN A 67 18.36 -21.84 10.48
CA GLN A 67 17.77 -20.76 9.67
C GLN A 67 16.23 -20.83 9.65
N SER A 68 15.65 -22.03 9.53
CA SER A 68 14.20 -22.23 9.58
C SER A 68 13.55 -21.73 10.88
N ILE A 69 14.19 -21.95 12.03
CA ILE A 69 13.70 -21.49 13.33
C ILE A 69 13.74 -19.96 13.41
N LYS A 70 14.83 -19.33 12.94
CA LYS A 70 14.95 -17.87 12.92
C LYS A 70 13.80 -17.20 12.16
N ILE A 71 13.40 -17.77 11.03
CA ILE A 71 12.32 -17.24 10.20
C ILE A 71 10.97 -17.42 10.85
N VAL A 72 10.70 -18.60 11.41
CA VAL A 72 9.42 -18.85 12.11
C VAL A 72 9.27 -17.87 13.26
N ILE A 73 10.32 -17.63 14.06
CA ILE A 73 10.30 -16.64 15.14
C ILE A 73 10.11 -15.23 14.58
N SER A 74 10.88 -14.83 13.56
CA SER A 74 10.81 -13.51 12.94
C SER A 74 9.42 -13.20 12.39
N LEU A 75 8.89 -14.08 11.54
CA LEU A 75 7.55 -13.94 10.96
C LEU A 75 6.47 -14.00 12.04
N GLY A 76 6.63 -14.88 13.04
CA GLY A 76 5.72 -14.97 14.19
C GLY A 76 5.62 -13.66 14.96
N ILE A 77 6.75 -13.01 15.26
CA ILE A 77 6.78 -11.69 15.93
C ILE A 77 6.10 -10.62 15.07
N LEU A 78 6.35 -10.60 13.76
CA LEU A 78 5.75 -9.62 12.85
C LEU A 78 4.23 -9.81 12.70
N VAL A 79 3.77 -11.06 12.59
CA VAL A 79 2.33 -11.39 12.55
C VAL A 79 1.68 -11.05 13.87
N LEU A 80 2.30 -11.42 15.00
CA LEU A 80 1.80 -11.08 16.33
C LEU A 80 1.67 -9.56 16.49
N LEU A 81 2.63 -8.78 15.99
CA LEU A 81 2.56 -7.32 16.02
C LEU A 81 1.35 -6.79 15.25
N ILE A 82 1.10 -7.25 14.02
CA ILE A 82 -0.07 -6.82 13.22
C ILE A 82 -1.37 -7.18 13.94
N VAL A 83 -1.48 -8.44 14.36
CA VAL A 83 -2.71 -8.97 14.93
C VAL A 83 -3.01 -8.31 16.27
N SER A 84 -2.01 -8.20 17.17
CA SER A 84 -2.19 -7.51 18.44
C SER A 84 -2.52 -6.04 18.27
N ALA A 85 -1.85 -5.32 17.36
CA ALA A 85 -2.15 -3.91 17.11
C ALA A 85 -3.57 -3.69 16.58
N LYS A 86 -4.06 -4.58 15.70
CA LYS A 86 -5.43 -4.51 15.18
C LYS A 86 -6.46 -4.87 16.24
N ILE A 87 -6.25 -5.95 16.99
CA ILE A 87 -7.17 -6.35 18.07
C ILE A 87 -7.24 -5.26 19.14
N LEU A 88 -6.09 -4.70 19.55
CA LEU A 88 -6.06 -3.63 20.54
C LEU A 88 -6.77 -2.36 20.03
N PHE A 89 -6.64 -2.04 18.75
CA PHE A 89 -7.38 -0.95 18.10
C PHE A 89 -8.90 -1.19 18.10
N THR A 90 -9.33 -2.42 17.85
CA THR A 90 -10.76 -2.78 17.90
C THR A 90 -11.33 -2.76 19.32
N ILE A 91 -10.54 -3.14 20.33
CA ILE A 91 -10.99 -3.17 21.74
C ILE A 91 -10.93 -1.79 22.38
N HIS A 92 -9.93 -0.99 22.04
CA HIS A 92 -9.72 0.34 22.58
C HIS A 92 -9.74 1.34 21.41
N ASP A 93 -10.82 2.11 21.28
CA ASP A 93 -11.00 3.16 20.26
C ASP A 93 -9.89 4.25 20.26
N HIS A 94 -8.97 4.19 21.23
CA HIS A 94 -7.84 5.11 21.39
C HIS A 94 -6.46 4.44 21.23
N TRP A 95 -6.38 3.14 20.92
CA TRP A 95 -5.08 2.50 20.77
C TRP A 95 -4.37 3.02 19.52
N ILE A 96 -3.12 3.45 19.68
CA ILE A 96 -2.34 4.01 18.59
C ILE A 96 -1.71 2.86 17.82
N ILE A 97 -2.20 2.59 16.61
CA ILE A 97 -1.50 1.73 15.65
C ILE A 97 -0.15 2.40 15.33
N PRO A 98 0.98 1.71 15.52
CA PRO A 98 2.28 2.32 15.26
C PRO A 98 2.41 2.87 13.85
N LEU A 99 2.85 4.12 13.75
CA LEU A 99 2.94 4.85 12.50
C LEU A 99 3.88 4.13 11.52
N GLY A 100 3.43 3.90 10.29
CA GLY A 100 4.23 3.24 9.26
C GLY A 100 4.41 1.73 9.46
N MET A 101 3.72 1.14 10.45
CA MET A 101 3.79 -0.30 10.75
C MET A 101 3.55 -1.17 9.51
N SER A 102 2.49 -0.92 8.73
CA SER A 102 2.12 -1.79 7.62
C SER A 102 3.25 -1.97 6.60
N TYR A 103 3.83 -0.86 6.11
CA TYR A 103 4.91 -0.92 5.13
C TYR A 103 6.22 -1.41 5.77
N TYR A 104 6.50 -1.03 7.01
CA TYR A 104 7.63 -1.57 7.77
C TYR A 104 7.57 -3.09 7.87
N ILE A 105 6.40 -3.68 8.13
CA ILE A 105 6.27 -5.14 8.27
C ILE A 105 6.45 -5.85 6.94
N PHE A 106 5.89 -5.35 5.83
CA PHE A 106 6.15 -5.93 4.52
C PHE A 106 7.64 -5.99 4.20
N ARG A 107 8.37 -4.93 4.55
CA ARG A 107 9.82 -4.84 4.32
C ARG A 107 10.60 -5.83 5.18
N ASN A 108 10.20 -6.01 6.44
CA ASN A 108 10.78 -7.03 7.32
C ASN A 108 10.45 -8.45 6.85
N ILE A 109 9.21 -8.73 6.46
CA ILE A 109 8.82 -10.05 5.90
C ILE A 109 9.66 -10.35 4.67
N HIS A 110 9.76 -9.39 3.73
CA HIS A 110 10.63 -9.51 2.56
C HIS A 110 12.07 -9.82 2.96
N TYR A 111 12.66 -9.02 3.85
CA TYR A 111 14.05 -9.21 4.28
C TYR A 111 14.29 -10.58 4.92
N THR A 112 13.38 -11.01 5.80
CA THR A 112 13.43 -12.32 6.46
C THR A 112 13.37 -13.46 5.45
N ILE A 113 12.44 -13.41 4.49
CA ILE A 113 12.30 -14.46 3.46
C ILE A 113 13.50 -14.46 2.50
N GLU A 114 13.98 -13.30 2.07
CA GLU A 114 15.16 -13.26 1.18
C GLU A 114 16.45 -13.69 1.89
N SER A 115 16.57 -13.45 3.20
CA SER A 115 17.65 -14.02 4.02
C SER A 115 17.55 -15.54 4.14
N TYR A 116 16.33 -16.10 4.22
CA TYR A 116 16.14 -17.56 4.16
C TYR A 116 16.64 -18.18 2.87
N HIS A 117 16.27 -17.55 1.74
CA HIS A 117 16.68 -17.99 0.41
C HIS A 117 18.16 -17.75 0.12
N GLY A 118 18.92 -17.23 1.09
CA GLY A 118 20.35 -16.95 0.96
C GLY A 118 20.66 -15.80 -0.01
N ARG A 119 19.67 -14.98 -0.38
CA ARG A 119 19.88 -13.82 -1.27
C ARG A 119 20.40 -12.59 -0.53
N ILE A 120 20.18 -12.55 0.79
CA ILE A 120 20.73 -11.53 1.69
C ILE A 120 21.62 -12.23 2.70
N GLN A 121 22.94 -11.97 2.63
CA GLN A 121 23.94 -12.58 3.51
C GLN A 121 24.91 -11.51 4.02
N ASN A 122 25.33 -11.63 5.28
CA ASN A 122 26.38 -10.77 5.90
C ASN A 122 26.12 -9.27 5.79
N GLU A 123 24.84 -8.88 5.87
CA GLU A 123 24.43 -7.50 5.69
C GLU A 123 24.69 -6.66 6.94
N SER A 124 25.10 -5.41 6.75
CA SER A 124 25.42 -4.54 7.89
C SER A 124 24.15 -4.03 8.57
N LEU A 125 24.24 -3.79 9.88
CA LEU A 125 23.16 -3.16 10.65
C LEU A 125 22.78 -1.80 10.06
N LEU A 126 23.75 -1.02 9.57
CA LEU A 126 23.50 0.28 8.95
C LEU A 126 22.57 0.17 7.74
N PHE A 127 22.82 -0.77 6.83
CA PHE A 127 21.99 -0.97 5.65
C PHE A 127 20.62 -1.53 6.00
N TYR A 128 20.55 -2.43 6.98
CA TYR A 128 19.28 -2.96 7.46
C TYR A 128 18.39 -1.88 8.09
N LEU A 129 18.98 -0.99 8.91
CA LEU A 129 18.30 0.17 9.48
C LEU A 129 17.90 1.17 8.38
N ALA A 130 18.82 1.52 7.47
CA ALA A 130 18.55 2.46 6.39
C ALA A 130 17.46 1.98 5.46
N TYR A 131 17.40 0.67 5.22
CA TYR A 131 16.24 0.06 4.61
C TYR A 131 15.04 0.32 5.52
N ASN A 132 14.84 -0.40 6.63
CA ASN A 132 13.58 -0.34 7.39
C ASN A 132 13.08 1.08 7.74
N PHE A 133 13.99 2.02 8.00
CA PHE A 133 13.71 3.42 8.31
C PHE A 133 13.91 4.35 7.09
N PHE A 134 13.53 3.91 5.89
CA PHE A 134 13.47 4.76 4.71
C PHE A 134 12.16 5.58 4.70
N LEU A 135 12.24 6.84 5.16
CA LEU A 135 11.09 7.76 5.33
C LEU A 135 10.14 7.86 4.13
N PRO A 136 10.61 7.99 2.87
CA PRO A 136 9.73 8.33 1.75
C PRO A 136 8.56 7.36 1.54
N VAL A 137 8.73 6.09 1.89
CA VAL A 137 7.74 5.02 1.72
C VAL A 137 7.33 4.38 3.04
N LEU A 138 7.74 4.96 4.18
CA LEU A 138 7.49 4.36 5.50
C LEU A 138 6.01 4.38 5.88
N ILE A 139 5.33 5.51 5.65
CA ILE A 139 3.92 5.68 6.03
C ILE A 139 3.01 5.17 4.93
N ILE A 140 3.24 5.66 3.72
CA ILE A 140 2.43 5.41 2.55
C ILE A 140 3.32 5.53 1.33
N GLY A 141 3.17 4.61 0.39
CA GLY A 141 4.00 4.58 -0.81
C GLY A 141 4.11 3.17 -1.38
N PRO A 142 4.99 2.95 -2.35
CA PRO A 142 5.19 1.61 -2.89
C PRO A 142 6.06 0.78 -1.96
N ILE A 143 5.68 -0.50 -1.75
CA ILE A 143 6.45 -1.47 -1.00
C ILE A 143 7.76 -1.75 -1.74
N ASN A 144 8.87 -1.23 -1.22
CA ASN A 144 10.18 -1.40 -1.84
C ASN A 144 10.83 -2.72 -1.41
N ARG A 145 11.69 -3.23 -2.29
CA ARG A 145 12.46 -4.46 -2.12
C ARG A 145 13.91 -4.14 -1.75
N TYR A 146 14.55 -5.05 -1.01
CA TYR A 146 15.88 -4.87 -0.47
C TYR A 146 16.98 -4.86 -1.53
N PRO A 147 17.04 -5.82 -2.48
CA PRO A 147 18.10 -5.83 -3.50
C PRO A 147 18.11 -4.56 -4.36
N GLU A 148 16.93 -4.05 -4.73
CA GLU A 148 16.76 -2.83 -5.49
C GLU A 148 17.22 -1.60 -4.70
N PHE A 149 16.88 -1.54 -3.41
CA PHE A 149 17.33 -0.46 -2.52
C PHE A 149 18.86 -0.40 -2.44
N ILE A 150 19.53 -1.54 -2.26
CA ILE A 150 21.00 -1.60 -2.19
C ILE A 150 21.64 -1.27 -3.54
N ARG A 151 21.10 -1.81 -4.63
CA ARG A 151 21.57 -1.50 -5.99
C ARG A 151 21.53 0.01 -6.26
N ASP A 152 20.43 0.66 -5.90
CA ASP A 152 20.26 2.09 -6.11
C ASP A 152 21.18 2.91 -5.22
N TRP A 153 21.38 2.50 -3.97
CA TRP A 153 22.39 3.10 -3.09
C TRP A 153 23.82 3.00 -3.66
N GLN A 154 24.21 1.84 -4.17
CA GLN A 154 25.54 1.62 -4.74
C GLN A 154 25.77 2.48 -5.98
N ARG A 155 24.76 2.62 -6.83
CA ARG A 155 24.78 3.39 -8.09
C ARG A 155 24.37 4.85 -7.94
N ARG A 156 24.18 5.32 -6.70
CA ARG A 156 23.71 6.66 -6.40
C ARG A 156 24.67 7.72 -6.91
N ARG A 157 24.16 8.64 -7.72
CA ARG A 157 24.88 9.79 -8.29
C ARG A 157 23.92 10.95 -8.51
N VAL A 158 24.46 12.18 -8.52
CA VAL A 158 23.68 13.37 -8.89
C VAL A 158 23.17 13.18 -10.32
N ASN A 159 21.86 13.35 -10.51
CA ASN A 159 21.21 13.17 -11.80
C ASN A 159 20.08 14.19 -11.95
N SER A 160 20.26 15.17 -12.84
CA SER A 160 19.27 16.23 -13.09
C SER A 160 17.91 15.68 -13.52
N ALA A 161 17.88 14.57 -14.25
CA ALA A 161 16.62 13.93 -14.65
C ALA A 161 15.86 13.39 -13.44
N TYR A 162 16.54 12.84 -12.42
CA TYR A 162 15.86 12.40 -11.19
C TYR A 162 15.33 13.58 -10.39
N PHE A 163 16.07 14.69 -10.32
CA PHE A 163 15.58 15.90 -9.68
C PHE A 163 14.31 16.42 -10.36
N SER A 164 14.35 16.59 -11.69
CA SER A 164 13.21 17.07 -12.46
C SER A 164 11.99 16.15 -12.33
N LEU A 165 12.17 14.84 -12.51
CA LEU A 165 11.09 13.86 -12.37
C LEU A 165 10.57 13.78 -10.92
N GLY A 166 11.47 13.90 -9.94
CA GLY A 166 11.13 13.90 -8.52
C GLY A 166 10.23 15.06 -8.15
N PHE A 167 10.58 16.28 -8.55
CA PHE A 167 9.75 17.48 -8.36
C PHE A 167 8.42 17.37 -9.10
N GLN A 168 8.44 16.92 -10.36
CA GLN A 168 7.22 16.71 -11.14
C GLN A 168 6.26 15.75 -10.45
N ARG A 169 6.77 14.62 -9.93
CA ARG A 169 5.98 13.64 -9.17
C ARG A 169 5.37 14.25 -7.90
N ILE A 170 6.15 15.01 -7.14
CA ILE A 170 5.63 15.71 -5.95
C ILE A 170 4.49 16.66 -6.33
N LEU A 171 4.65 17.47 -7.38
CA LEU A 171 3.62 18.39 -7.87
C LEU A 171 2.35 17.66 -8.34
N TYR A 172 2.50 16.56 -9.08
CA TYR A 172 1.36 15.73 -9.49
C TYR A 172 0.64 15.12 -8.30
N GLY A 173 1.39 14.65 -7.31
CA GLY A 173 0.81 14.08 -6.10
C GLY A 173 0.01 15.11 -5.30
N PHE A 174 0.56 16.31 -5.13
CA PHE A 174 -0.18 17.44 -4.52
C PHE A 174 -1.43 17.81 -5.31
N SER A 175 -1.34 17.86 -6.64
CA SER A 175 -2.49 18.17 -7.50
C SER A 175 -3.60 17.12 -7.34
N LYS A 176 -3.26 15.83 -7.31
CA LYS A 176 -4.21 14.73 -7.08
C LYS A 176 -4.88 14.82 -5.71
N ILE A 177 -4.12 15.12 -4.66
CA ILE A 177 -4.66 15.20 -3.29
C ILE A 177 -5.50 16.46 -3.11
N MET A 178 -4.93 17.64 -3.40
CA MET A 178 -5.52 18.93 -3.04
C MET A 178 -6.58 19.37 -4.04
N ILE A 179 -6.29 19.27 -5.34
CA ILE A 179 -7.20 19.76 -6.38
C ILE A 179 -8.25 18.70 -6.67
N ILE A 180 -7.85 17.47 -7.02
CA ILE A 180 -8.81 16.44 -7.42
C ILE A 180 -9.54 15.87 -6.20
N GLY A 181 -8.83 15.30 -5.23
CA GLY A 181 -9.41 14.63 -4.07
C GLY A 181 -10.19 15.57 -3.14
N SER A 182 -9.56 16.67 -2.73
CA SER A 182 -10.16 17.59 -1.75
C SER A 182 -11.09 18.62 -2.39
N TYR A 183 -10.63 19.39 -3.37
CA TYR A 183 -11.44 20.49 -3.93
C TYR A 183 -12.54 20.01 -4.89
N ILE A 184 -12.20 19.19 -5.90
CA ILE A 184 -13.17 18.74 -6.89
C ILE A 184 -14.11 17.70 -6.29
N LEU A 185 -13.59 16.60 -5.76
CA LEU A 185 -14.41 15.47 -5.32
C LEU A 185 -15.10 15.74 -3.98
N SER A 186 -14.35 16.16 -2.95
CA SER A 186 -14.93 16.30 -1.59
C SER A 186 -15.74 17.58 -1.38
N LEU A 187 -15.46 18.65 -2.13
CA LEU A 187 -16.18 19.92 -1.99
C LEU A 187 -17.18 20.10 -3.13
N LYS A 188 -16.70 20.32 -4.37
CA LYS A 188 -17.58 20.69 -5.48
C LYS A 188 -18.57 19.59 -5.85
N PHE A 189 -18.09 18.37 -6.04
CA PHE A 189 -18.92 17.26 -6.49
C PHE A 189 -19.90 16.82 -5.40
N SER A 190 -19.47 16.75 -4.14
CA SER A 190 -20.38 16.52 -3.01
C SER A 190 -21.51 17.57 -2.92
N THR A 191 -21.23 18.86 -3.12
CA THR A 191 -22.27 19.90 -3.17
C THR A 191 -23.21 19.75 -4.37
N LEU A 192 -22.69 19.35 -5.53
CA LEU A 192 -23.54 19.09 -6.70
C LEU A 192 -24.48 17.90 -6.44
N ILE A 193 -23.97 16.83 -5.82
CA ILE A 193 -24.75 15.65 -5.48
C ILE A 193 -25.83 15.97 -4.44
N SER A 194 -25.53 16.80 -3.44
CA SER A 194 -26.53 17.21 -2.43
C SER A 194 -27.69 18.00 -3.00
N ASN A 195 -27.51 18.66 -4.15
CA ASN A 195 -28.54 19.44 -4.83
C ASN A 195 -29.38 18.60 -5.81
N ILE A 196 -29.10 17.31 -5.96
CA ILE A 196 -29.92 16.40 -6.78
C ILE A 196 -31.27 16.20 -6.08
N ASP A 197 -32.35 16.35 -6.85
CA ASP A 197 -33.73 16.14 -6.41
C ASP A 197 -33.92 14.74 -5.79
N GLU A 198 -34.64 14.67 -4.66
CA GLU A 198 -34.89 13.43 -3.93
C GLU A 198 -35.70 12.40 -4.74
N SER A 199 -36.46 12.82 -5.76
CA SER A 199 -37.07 11.92 -6.75
C SER A 199 -36.04 11.05 -7.50
N LYS A 200 -34.76 11.45 -7.50
CA LYS A 200 -33.63 10.72 -8.07
C LYS A 200 -32.65 10.24 -7.00
N HIS A 201 -33.17 9.81 -5.85
CA HIS A 201 -32.37 9.33 -4.72
C HIS A 201 -31.33 8.26 -5.11
N TRP A 202 -31.67 7.34 -6.03
CA TRP A 202 -30.73 6.31 -6.51
C TRP A 202 -29.49 6.91 -7.20
N LEU A 203 -29.66 8.00 -7.95
CA LEU A 203 -28.57 8.65 -8.66
C LEU A 203 -27.61 9.35 -7.68
N LYS A 204 -28.17 9.96 -6.63
CA LYS A 204 -27.41 10.56 -5.53
C LYS A 204 -26.50 9.51 -4.88
N VAL A 205 -27.08 8.38 -4.46
CA VAL A 205 -26.35 7.26 -3.84
C VAL A 205 -25.29 6.65 -4.78
N TYR A 206 -25.60 6.52 -6.07
CA TYR A 206 -24.65 6.03 -7.07
C TYR A 206 -23.43 6.95 -7.24
N LEU A 207 -23.68 8.26 -7.35
CA LEU A 207 -22.62 9.25 -7.49
C LEU A 207 -21.79 9.39 -6.22
N GLU A 208 -22.40 9.29 -5.03
CA GLU A 208 -21.68 9.25 -3.75
C GLU A 208 -20.72 8.05 -3.70
N THR A 209 -21.21 6.86 -4.07
CA THR A 209 -20.39 5.62 -4.12
C THR A 209 -19.16 5.78 -5.02
N ILE A 210 -19.35 6.34 -6.22
CA ILE A 210 -18.24 6.63 -7.14
C ILE A 210 -17.27 7.66 -6.54
N THR A 211 -17.80 8.71 -5.92
CA THR A 211 -17.00 9.81 -5.36
C THR A 211 -16.07 9.33 -4.28
N VAL A 212 -16.56 8.46 -3.38
CA VAL A 212 -15.76 7.83 -2.33
C VAL A 212 -14.57 7.08 -2.92
N VAL A 213 -14.81 6.22 -3.91
CA VAL A 213 -13.75 5.39 -4.49
C VAL A 213 -12.76 6.22 -5.29
N LEU A 214 -13.22 7.18 -6.09
CA LEU A 214 -12.33 8.09 -6.81
C LEU A 214 -11.50 8.94 -5.84
N LYS A 215 -12.09 9.43 -4.75
CA LYS A 215 -11.38 10.19 -3.72
C LYS A 215 -10.28 9.35 -3.09
N ALA A 216 -10.60 8.14 -2.65
CA ALA A 216 -9.63 7.21 -2.08
C ALA A 216 -8.49 6.91 -3.08
N TYR A 217 -8.82 6.66 -4.35
CA TYR A 217 -7.85 6.43 -5.41
C TYR A 217 -6.92 7.64 -5.62
N PHE A 218 -7.47 8.84 -5.83
CA PHE A 218 -6.65 10.03 -6.11
C PHE A 218 -5.80 10.44 -4.91
N GLN A 219 -6.31 10.28 -3.70
CA GLN A 219 -5.53 10.51 -2.49
C GLN A 219 -4.37 9.51 -2.41
N PHE A 220 -4.64 8.21 -2.54
CA PHE A 220 -3.61 7.19 -2.42
C PHE A 220 -2.58 7.24 -3.56
N ALA A 221 -3.03 7.47 -4.79
CA ALA A 221 -2.16 7.70 -5.94
C ALA A 221 -1.30 8.95 -5.74
N GLY A 222 -1.88 10.04 -5.22
CA GLY A 222 -1.13 11.27 -4.96
C GLY A 222 -0.08 11.11 -3.86
N TYR A 223 -0.40 10.40 -2.78
CA TYR A 223 0.57 10.05 -1.74
C TYR A 223 1.71 9.18 -2.31
N SER A 224 1.37 8.21 -3.16
CA SER A 224 2.36 7.38 -3.85
C SER A 224 3.28 8.19 -4.75
N ASP A 225 2.75 9.17 -5.49
CA ASP A 225 3.56 10.05 -6.33
C ASP A 225 4.54 10.90 -5.50
N ILE A 226 4.09 11.45 -4.38
CA ILE A 226 4.98 12.21 -3.48
C ILE A 226 6.08 11.31 -2.92
N ALA A 227 5.74 10.10 -2.48
CA ALA A 227 6.70 9.10 -1.99
C ALA A 227 7.75 8.73 -3.07
N ILE A 228 7.30 8.48 -4.31
CA ILE A 228 8.17 8.20 -5.46
C ILE A 228 9.06 9.42 -5.75
N GLY A 229 8.49 10.62 -5.74
CA GLY A 229 9.19 11.86 -6.02
C GLY A 229 10.31 12.14 -5.01
N ILE A 230 10.02 12.06 -3.72
CA ILE A 230 11.03 12.20 -2.64
C ILE A 230 12.11 11.12 -2.77
N SER A 231 11.73 9.88 -3.08
CA SER A 231 12.71 8.79 -3.30
C SER A 231 13.67 9.11 -4.45
N LEU A 232 13.15 9.63 -5.57
CA LEU A 232 13.97 10.06 -6.71
C LEU A 232 14.92 11.20 -6.34
N LEU A 233 14.46 12.18 -5.55
CA LEU A 233 15.30 13.27 -5.04
C LEU A 233 16.43 12.75 -4.14
N LEU A 234 16.25 11.62 -3.46
CA LEU A 234 17.30 10.96 -2.67
C LEU A 234 18.20 10.03 -3.49
N GLY A 235 17.89 9.83 -4.78
CA GLY A 235 18.63 8.97 -5.69
C GLY A 235 18.15 7.51 -5.77
N PHE A 236 16.98 7.19 -5.20
CA PHE A 236 16.39 5.85 -5.19
C PHE A 236 15.22 5.75 -6.17
N ARG A 237 15.16 4.65 -6.93
CA ARG A 237 14.03 4.33 -7.79
C ARG A 237 13.08 3.39 -7.05
N VAL A 238 11.89 3.89 -6.77
CA VAL A 238 10.80 3.09 -6.21
C VAL A 238 9.80 2.76 -7.32
N MET A 239 9.22 1.56 -7.27
CA MET A 239 8.25 1.11 -8.27
C MET A 239 6.95 1.93 -8.25
N GLU A 240 6.20 1.92 -9.34
CA GLU A 240 4.86 2.55 -9.38
C GLU A 240 3.85 1.75 -8.56
N ASN A 241 2.88 2.45 -7.97
CA ASN A 241 1.73 1.83 -7.32
C ASN A 241 0.49 1.77 -8.21
N PHE A 242 0.36 2.66 -9.19
CA PHE A 242 -0.84 2.77 -10.01
C PHE A 242 -0.49 2.96 -11.48
N ASN A 243 -1.20 2.26 -12.35
CA ASN A 243 -1.11 2.42 -13.80
C ASN A 243 -2.50 2.40 -14.44
N PHE A 244 -3.24 3.51 -14.30
CA PHE A 244 -4.61 3.68 -14.82
C PHE A 244 -5.54 2.46 -14.57
N PRO A 245 -5.73 2.04 -13.31
CA PRO A 245 -6.45 0.80 -12.98
C PRO A 245 -7.90 0.79 -13.48
N PHE A 246 -8.58 1.93 -13.46
CA PHE A 246 -9.97 2.04 -13.94
C PHE A 246 -10.14 1.97 -15.46
N LEU A 247 -9.04 1.88 -16.22
CA LEU A 247 -9.07 1.56 -17.66
C LEU A 247 -8.90 0.06 -17.94
N ALA A 248 -8.81 -0.77 -16.90
CA ALA A 248 -8.73 -2.21 -17.02
C ALA A 248 -10.06 -2.80 -17.53
N SER A 249 -9.95 -3.78 -18.42
CA SER A 249 -11.10 -4.45 -19.05
C SER A 249 -11.60 -5.68 -18.26
N ASN A 250 -10.82 -6.17 -17.30
CA ASN A 250 -11.20 -7.24 -16.39
C ASN A 250 -10.50 -7.08 -15.03
N MET A 251 -10.95 -7.83 -14.02
CA MET A 251 -10.44 -7.69 -12.64
C MET A 251 -8.99 -8.16 -12.46
N GLN A 252 -8.51 -9.11 -13.27
CA GLN A 252 -7.11 -9.52 -13.23
C GLN A 252 -6.20 -8.38 -13.72
N GLU A 253 -6.59 -7.69 -14.80
CA GLU A 253 -5.92 -6.50 -15.30
C GLU A 253 -6.02 -5.32 -14.32
N PHE A 254 -7.16 -5.18 -13.63
CA PHE A 254 -7.32 -4.15 -12.59
C PHE A 254 -6.29 -4.32 -11.48
N TRP A 255 -6.17 -5.52 -10.90
CA TRP A 255 -5.24 -5.79 -9.81
C TRP A 255 -3.77 -5.70 -10.22
N SER A 256 -3.44 -5.93 -11.50
CA SER A 256 -2.08 -5.71 -12.01
C SER A 256 -1.72 -4.22 -12.17
N LYS A 257 -2.70 -3.33 -12.08
CA LYS A 257 -2.59 -1.86 -12.23
C LYS A 257 -2.94 -1.08 -10.96
N TYR A 258 -3.64 -1.68 -10.00
CA TYR A 258 -4.03 -1.08 -8.73
C TYR A 258 -3.11 -1.57 -7.61
N HIS A 259 -2.58 -0.64 -6.82
CA HIS A 259 -1.63 -0.92 -5.72
C HIS A 259 -0.57 -1.98 -6.09
N MET A 260 0.09 -1.77 -7.23
CA MET A 260 0.97 -2.74 -7.89
C MET A 260 2.07 -3.29 -6.98
N SER A 261 2.61 -2.48 -6.05
CA SER A 261 3.62 -2.97 -5.11
C SER A 261 3.06 -4.02 -4.16
N LEU A 262 1.83 -3.85 -3.66
CA LEU A 262 1.16 -4.83 -2.82
C LEU A 262 0.80 -6.08 -3.64
N THR A 263 0.22 -5.90 -4.82
CA THR A 263 -0.13 -7.02 -5.69
C THR A 263 1.10 -7.86 -6.03
N SER A 264 2.23 -7.23 -6.38
CA SER A 264 3.49 -7.97 -6.63
C SER A 264 4.04 -8.61 -5.36
N PHE A 265 3.96 -7.94 -4.21
CA PHE A 265 4.35 -8.52 -2.91
C PHE A 265 3.60 -9.81 -2.63
N CYS A 266 2.28 -9.74 -2.64
CA CYS A 266 1.41 -10.87 -2.38
C CYS A 266 1.55 -11.95 -3.46
N ARG A 267 1.78 -11.56 -4.72
CA ARG A 267 2.04 -12.53 -5.78
C ARG A 267 3.28 -13.37 -5.48
N ASP A 268 4.37 -12.73 -5.11
CA ASP A 268 5.67 -13.40 -4.96
C ASP A 268 5.74 -14.22 -3.65
N TYR A 269 5.11 -13.75 -2.57
CA TYR A 269 5.22 -14.39 -1.24
C TYR A 269 4.01 -15.17 -0.76
N ILE A 270 2.85 -15.01 -1.38
CA ILE A 270 1.61 -15.68 -0.96
C ILE A 270 1.08 -16.52 -2.11
N TYR A 271 0.69 -15.88 -3.21
CA TYR A 271 0.05 -16.55 -4.34
C TYR A 271 0.93 -17.62 -4.96
N THR A 272 2.17 -17.28 -5.36
CA THR A 272 3.04 -18.20 -6.11
C THR A 272 3.39 -19.45 -5.30
N PRO A 273 3.81 -19.34 -4.02
CA PRO A 273 4.04 -20.51 -3.18
C PRO A 273 2.79 -21.38 -3.00
N LEU A 274 1.62 -20.78 -2.71
CA LEU A 274 0.38 -21.53 -2.47
C LEU A 274 -0.17 -22.18 -3.74
N ALA A 275 -0.18 -21.45 -4.86
CA ALA A 275 -0.61 -21.97 -6.14
C ALA A 275 0.26 -23.15 -6.59
N SER A 276 1.57 -23.07 -6.36
CA SER A 276 2.52 -24.15 -6.66
C SER A 276 2.32 -25.35 -5.74
N TYR A 277 2.17 -25.12 -4.43
CA TYR A 277 2.02 -26.19 -3.43
C TYR A 277 0.72 -26.97 -3.62
N PHE A 278 -0.42 -26.28 -3.73
CA PHE A 278 -1.73 -26.91 -3.89
C PHE A 278 -2.03 -27.32 -5.34
N ARG A 279 -1.22 -26.88 -6.31
CA ARG A 279 -1.47 -27.03 -7.76
C ARG A 279 -2.86 -26.53 -8.18
N LYS A 280 -3.38 -25.53 -7.46
CA LYS A 280 -4.71 -24.93 -7.65
C LYS A 280 -4.57 -23.40 -7.70
N PRO A 281 -4.38 -22.80 -8.89
CA PRO A 281 -4.18 -21.35 -9.03
C PRO A 281 -5.30 -20.53 -8.39
N MET A 282 -6.57 -20.92 -8.58
CA MET A 282 -7.71 -20.19 -8.01
C MET A 282 -7.77 -20.26 -6.48
N LEU A 283 -7.35 -21.37 -5.88
CA LEU A 283 -7.22 -21.45 -4.42
C LEU A 283 -6.14 -20.46 -3.94
N GLY A 284 -5.04 -20.35 -4.67
CA GLY A 284 -4.01 -19.32 -4.43
C GLY A 284 -4.57 -17.91 -4.51
N VAL A 285 -5.41 -17.59 -5.51
CA VAL A 285 -6.05 -16.26 -5.64
C VAL A 285 -6.97 -15.97 -4.45
N ILE A 286 -7.85 -16.91 -4.09
CA ILE A 286 -8.80 -16.75 -2.98
C ILE A 286 -8.05 -16.48 -1.67
N ILE A 287 -7.06 -17.31 -1.33
CA ILE A 287 -6.27 -17.12 -0.11
C ILE A 287 -5.53 -15.78 -0.14
N THR A 288 -4.97 -15.40 -1.29
CA THR A 288 -4.24 -14.13 -1.44
C THR A 288 -5.15 -12.92 -1.22
N MET A 289 -6.34 -12.90 -1.82
CA MET A 289 -7.28 -11.79 -1.67
C MET A 289 -7.86 -11.71 -0.25
N ILE A 290 -8.09 -12.85 0.40
CA ILE A 290 -8.48 -12.89 1.82
C ILE A 290 -7.37 -12.32 2.70
N ILE A 291 -6.09 -12.68 2.46
CA ILE A 291 -4.98 -12.13 3.24
C ILE A 291 -4.83 -10.62 3.00
N ILE A 292 -5.02 -10.13 1.77
CA ILE A 292 -5.05 -8.69 1.48
C ILE A 292 -6.19 -8.00 2.25
N ALA A 293 -7.38 -8.58 2.27
CA ALA A 293 -8.50 -8.06 3.05
C ALA A 293 -8.19 -8.00 4.56
N LEU A 294 -7.68 -9.08 5.14
CA LEU A 294 -7.32 -9.13 6.57
C LEU A 294 -6.17 -8.16 6.92
N TRP A 295 -5.27 -7.91 5.96
CA TRP A 295 -4.25 -6.90 6.11
C TRP A 295 -4.84 -5.49 6.24
N HIS A 296 -5.95 -5.18 5.58
CA HIS A 296 -6.66 -3.92 5.79
C HIS A 296 -7.38 -3.89 7.14
N GLU A 297 -8.25 -4.85 7.42
CA GLU A 297 -8.99 -4.95 8.69
C GLU A 297 -9.44 -6.38 8.98
N ILE A 298 -9.50 -6.76 10.26
CA ILE A 298 -9.98 -8.09 10.68
C ILE A 298 -11.47 -7.97 11.02
N THR A 299 -12.29 -7.73 10.00
CA THR A 299 -13.74 -7.59 10.13
C THR A 299 -14.45 -8.36 9.03
N LEU A 300 -15.72 -8.71 9.28
CA LEU A 300 -16.54 -9.42 8.29
C LEU A 300 -16.69 -8.66 6.96
N PRO A 301 -16.91 -7.33 6.94
CA PRO A 301 -17.00 -6.59 5.68
C PRO A 301 -15.76 -6.69 4.80
N PHE A 302 -14.56 -6.61 5.38
CA PHE A 302 -13.31 -6.79 4.64
C PHE A 302 -13.16 -8.22 4.12
N LEU A 303 -13.54 -9.24 4.88
CA LEU A 303 -13.52 -10.62 4.42
C LEU A 303 -14.45 -10.85 3.22
N ILE A 304 -15.65 -10.26 3.25
CA ILE A 304 -16.59 -10.30 2.12
C ILE A 304 -16.00 -9.56 0.93
N TRP A 305 -15.43 -8.38 1.14
CA TRP A 305 -14.75 -7.63 0.08
C TRP A 305 -13.63 -8.44 -0.57
N GLY A 306 -12.74 -9.07 0.20
CA GLY A 306 -11.68 -9.94 -0.33
C GLY A 306 -12.23 -11.10 -1.16
N SER A 307 -13.34 -11.68 -0.70
CA SER A 307 -14.05 -12.75 -1.43
C SER A 307 -14.63 -12.26 -2.76
N LEU A 308 -15.22 -11.05 -2.78
CA LEU A 308 -15.67 -10.41 -4.01
C LEU A 308 -14.49 -10.18 -4.97
N GLN A 309 -13.37 -9.63 -4.50
CA GLN A 309 -12.19 -9.44 -5.37
C GLN A 309 -11.69 -10.75 -5.99
N ALA A 310 -11.64 -11.83 -5.21
CA ALA A 310 -11.30 -13.15 -5.72
C ALA A 310 -12.31 -13.65 -6.76
N PHE A 311 -13.61 -13.45 -6.51
CA PHE A 311 -14.67 -13.82 -7.46
C PHE A 311 -14.56 -13.04 -8.77
N GLY A 312 -14.31 -11.72 -8.72
CA GLY A 312 -14.07 -10.91 -9.90
C GLY A 312 -12.89 -11.41 -10.75
N ILE A 313 -11.78 -11.79 -10.11
CA ILE A 313 -10.63 -12.40 -10.80
C ILE A 313 -10.99 -13.78 -11.37
N TYR A 314 -11.78 -14.58 -10.66
CA TYR A 314 -12.26 -15.87 -11.14
C TYR A 314 -13.14 -15.73 -12.40
N LEU A 315 -14.03 -14.74 -12.44
CA LEU A 315 -14.80 -14.42 -13.65
C LEU A 315 -13.86 -14.06 -14.82
N ALA A 316 -12.85 -13.23 -14.58
CA ALA A 316 -11.85 -12.90 -15.61
C ALA A 316 -11.12 -14.15 -16.14
N PHE A 317 -10.86 -15.12 -15.27
CA PHE A 317 -10.25 -16.40 -15.66
C PHE A 317 -11.18 -17.27 -16.51
N LEU A 318 -12.48 -17.33 -16.19
CA LEU A 318 -13.46 -18.11 -16.98
C LEU A 318 -13.61 -17.59 -18.41
N PHE A 319 -13.54 -16.27 -18.60
CA PHE A 319 -13.71 -15.62 -19.90
C PHE A 319 -12.38 -15.29 -20.60
N LYS A 320 -11.25 -15.82 -20.12
CA LYS A 320 -9.91 -15.48 -20.66
C LYS A 320 -9.73 -15.84 -22.14
N ASP A 321 -10.40 -16.91 -22.58
CA ASP A 321 -10.29 -17.45 -23.95
C ASP A 321 -11.37 -16.89 -24.89
N THR A 322 -12.26 -16.04 -24.37
CA THR A 322 -13.33 -15.42 -25.18
C THR A 322 -12.73 -14.34 -26.08
N PRO A 323 -12.96 -14.37 -27.40
CA PRO A 323 -12.46 -13.33 -28.31
C PRO A 323 -12.92 -11.94 -27.87
N THR A 324 -11.99 -10.99 -27.76
CA THR A 324 -12.29 -9.63 -27.31
C THR A 324 -12.37 -8.67 -28.49
N SER A 325 -13.54 -8.02 -28.66
CA SER A 325 -13.73 -6.89 -29.57
C SER A 325 -13.45 -5.57 -28.84
N LEU A 326 -13.39 -4.46 -29.57
CA LEU A 326 -13.27 -3.13 -28.94
C LEU A 326 -14.49 -2.82 -28.05
N VAL A 327 -15.68 -3.22 -28.50
CA VAL A 327 -16.94 -3.07 -27.74
C VAL A 327 -16.88 -3.87 -26.45
N SER A 328 -16.42 -5.13 -26.50
CA SER A 328 -16.34 -5.96 -25.29
C SER A 328 -15.31 -5.42 -24.30
N LYS A 329 -14.19 -4.83 -24.77
CA LYS A 329 -13.21 -4.16 -23.89
C LYS A 329 -13.78 -2.94 -23.20
N ASN A 330 -14.54 -2.09 -23.90
CA ASN A 330 -15.15 -0.91 -23.30
C ASN A 330 -16.25 -1.28 -22.30
N LEU A 331 -17.07 -2.27 -22.61
CA LEU A 331 -18.04 -2.81 -21.65
C LEU A 331 -17.34 -3.41 -20.43
N GLY A 332 -16.24 -4.13 -20.63
CA GLY A 332 -15.40 -4.65 -19.55
C GLY A 332 -14.87 -3.54 -18.63
N ARG A 333 -14.44 -2.40 -19.18
CA ARG A 333 -14.01 -1.23 -18.39
C ARG A 333 -15.12 -0.68 -17.50
N VAL A 334 -16.31 -0.49 -18.08
CA VAL A 334 -17.49 -0.02 -17.33
C VAL A 334 -17.86 -1.02 -16.25
N PHE A 335 -17.84 -2.32 -16.58
CA PHE A 335 -18.11 -3.39 -15.62
C PHE A 335 -17.11 -3.40 -14.47
N VAL A 336 -15.80 -3.43 -14.75
CA VAL A 336 -14.75 -3.45 -13.73
C VAL A 336 -14.82 -2.23 -12.82
N PHE A 337 -15.01 -1.04 -13.39
CA PHE A 337 -15.14 0.19 -12.63
C PHE A 337 -16.32 0.11 -11.64
N ASN A 338 -17.51 -0.24 -12.13
CA ASN A 338 -18.70 -0.36 -11.29
C ASN A 338 -18.59 -1.51 -10.30
N TYR A 339 -18.05 -2.65 -10.71
CA TYR A 339 -17.82 -3.81 -9.85
C TYR A 339 -16.94 -3.46 -8.67
N PHE A 340 -15.81 -2.79 -8.94
CA PHE A 340 -14.92 -2.34 -7.88
C PHE A 340 -15.60 -1.30 -6.98
N CYS A 341 -16.30 -0.31 -7.56
CA CYS A 341 -17.00 0.71 -6.77
C CYS A 341 -18.07 0.09 -5.84
N LEU A 342 -18.91 -0.78 -6.38
CA LEU A 342 -19.94 -1.49 -5.61
C LEU A 342 -19.33 -2.41 -4.57
N SER A 343 -18.19 -3.06 -4.86
CA SER A 343 -17.51 -3.87 -3.85
C SER A 343 -17.02 -3.02 -2.68
N CYS A 344 -16.59 -1.78 -2.91
CA CYS A 344 -16.11 -0.88 -1.86
C CYS A 344 -17.21 -0.36 -0.93
N VAL A 345 -18.49 -0.36 -1.34
CA VAL A 345 -19.61 0.05 -0.47
C VAL A 345 -19.63 -0.74 0.83
N ILE A 346 -19.30 -2.04 0.79
CA ILE A 346 -19.35 -2.88 1.99
C ILE A 346 -18.29 -2.51 3.02
N ILE A 347 -17.15 -1.95 2.61
CA ILE A 347 -16.05 -1.56 3.50
C ILE A 347 -16.07 -0.08 3.87
N ASP A 348 -16.87 0.74 3.18
CA ASP A 348 -16.99 2.17 3.44
C ASP A 348 -18.08 2.49 4.47
N TYR A 349 -19.15 1.68 4.51
CA TYR A 349 -20.28 1.88 5.41
C TYR A 349 -20.39 0.77 6.45
N GLU A 350 -21.06 1.08 7.56
CA GLU A 350 -21.62 0.04 8.44
C GLU A 350 -22.48 -0.93 7.63
N PHE A 351 -22.43 -2.22 7.97
CA PHE A 351 -23.05 -3.28 7.17
C PHE A 351 -24.53 -3.01 6.81
N VAL A 352 -25.33 -2.49 7.76
CA VAL A 352 -26.74 -2.14 7.53
C VAL A 352 -26.90 -1.00 6.52
N LYS A 353 -26.05 0.03 6.61
CA LYS A 353 -26.06 1.15 5.66
C LYS A 353 -25.62 0.68 4.27
N ALA A 354 -24.62 -0.20 4.19
CA ALA A 354 -24.19 -0.80 2.92
C ALA A 354 -25.35 -1.57 2.25
N LEU A 355 -26.14 -2.34 3.02
CA LEU A 355 -27.33 -3.03 2.50
C LEU A 355 -28.38 -2.04 1.96
N ASN A 356 -28.64 -0.94 2.64
CA ASN A 356 -29.57 0.09 2.17
C ASN A 356 -29.08 0.78 0.88
N VAL A 357 -27.76 0.99 0.74
CA VAL A 357 -27.16 1.46 -0.51
C VAL A 357 -27.44 0.47 -1.65
N TYR A 358 -27.19 -0.82 -1.45
CA TYR A 358 -27.48 -1.82 -2.47
C TYR A 358 -28.97 -1.92 -2.81
N LYS A 359 -29.85 -1.89 -1.81
CA LYS A 359 -31.30 -1.87 -2.03
C LYS A 359 -31.72 -0.71 -2.93
N THR A 360 -31.19 0.47 -2.65
CA THR A 360 -31.47 1.69 -3.42
C THR A 360 -30.95 1.57 -4.86
N LEU A 361 -29.72 1.08 -5.05
CA LEU A 361 -29.08 0.99 -6.36
C LEU A 361 -29.70 -0.09 -7.26
N PHE A 362 -30.18 -1.18 -6.69
CA PHE A 362 -30.79 -2.30 -7.42
C PHE A 362 -32.32 -2.27 -7.39
N PHE A 363 -32.94 -1.21 -6.85
CA PHE A 363 -34.39 -1.07 -6.73
C PHE A 363 -35.06 -2.26 -6.02
N ILE A 364 -34.41 -2.76 -4.96
CA ILE A 364 -34.88 -3.87 -4.13
C ILE A 364 -35.63 -3.26 -2.93
N ASN A 365 -36.89 -3.63 -2.75
CA ASN A 365 -37.72 -3.22 -1.61
C ASN A 365 -37.22 -3.83 -0.28
#